data_AF-A0A1Z8SCF2-F1
#
_entry.id   AF-A0A1Z8SCF2-F1
#
_cell.length_a   1.000
_cell.length_b   1.000
_cell.length_c   1.000
_cell.angle_alpha   90.00
_cell.angle_beta   90.00
_cell.angle_gamma   90.00
#
_symmetry.space_group_name_H-M   'P 1'
#
loop_
_entity.id
_entity.type
_entity.pdbx_description
1 polymer ?
#
loop_
_entity_poly.entity_id
_entity_poly.type
_entity_poly.pdbx_seq_one_letter_code
_entity_poly.pdbx_strand_id
1 'polypeptide(L)'
;MRSSVGTHVCPLTAGNVDVEGAEVSVEPCLAAVAAGDGRELWQSLPNGQISNVMGKKCLALRDNAVSDGGSVVLMDCDQAAKAGDGSSIWETQGSGVATKKGSVAKGSELTFSFLCQGN
;
A
#
# COMPACT_ATOMS: atom_id res chain seq x y z
N MET A 1 11.25 -1.18 25.68
CA MET A 1 11.58 -0.29 24.54
C MET A 1 12.21 -1.14 23.46
N ARG A 2 11.44 -1.53 22.44
CA ARG A 2 11.95 -2.22 21.25
C ARG A 2 11.84 -1.22 20.10
N SER A 3 12.84 -0.37 19.96
CA SER A 3 13.14 0.27 18.67
C SER A 3 13.85 -0.79 17.84
N SER A 4 13.15 -1.42 16.91
CA SER A 4 13.80 -2.03 15.76
C SER A 4 14.16 -0.89 14.81
N VAL A 5 15.42 -0.49 14.80
CA VAL A 5 16.00 0.22 13.67
C VAL A 5 15.94 -0.75 12.48
N GLY A 6 14.97 -0.56 11.59
CA GLY A 6 14.80 -1.36 10.37
C GLY A 6 14.02 -0.51 9.38
N THR A 7 14.74 0.10 8.45
CA THR A 7 14.31 0.97 7.34
C THR A 7 12.79 1.19 7.23
N HIS A 8 12.30 2.34 7.67
CA HIS A 8 10.95 2.79 7.32
C HIS A 8 10.88 2.92 5.80
N VAL A 9 10.22 1.95 5.16
CA VAL A 9 9.98 1.97 3.72
C VAL A 9 8.56 2.44 3.47
N CYS A 10 8.42 3.25 2.43
CA CYS A 10 7.18 3.86 2.04
C CYS A 10 6.73 3.23 0.71
N PRO A 11 5.45 2.88 0.56
CA PRO A 11 4.93 2.39 -0.71
C PRO A 11 4.94 3.53 -1.71
N LEU A 12 5.49 3.26 -2.89
CA LEU A 12 5.63 4.19 -3.98
C LEU A 12 5.18 3.51 -5.26
N THR A 13 4.56 4.30 -6.12
CA THR A 13 4.32 3.88 -7.49
C THR A 13 5.54 4.26 -8.31
N ALA A 14 5.98 3.40 -9.24
CA ALA A 14 7.11 3.69 -10.14
C ALA A 14 6.80 4.82 -11.13
N GLY A 15 6.70 6.05 -10.63
CA GLY A 15 6.43 7.29 -11.39
C GLY A 15 5.01 7.45 -11.91
N ASN A 16 4.14 6.46 -11.76
CA ASN A 16 2.79 6.46 -12.33
C ASN A 16 1.74 6.20 -11.24
N VAL A 17 1.24 7.27 -10.62
CA VAL A 17 0.24 7.20 -9.53
C VAL A 17 -1.19 6.95 -10.02
N ASP A 18 -1.43 7.12 -11.32
CA ASP A 18 -2.74 7.14 -11.99
C ASP A 18 -2.93 6.00 -13.00
N VAL A 19 -1.90 5.18 -13.22
CA VAL A 19 -1.93 4.07 -14.18
C VAL A 19 -2.50 2.81 -13.54
N GLU A 20 -3.52 2.25 -14.18
CA GLU A 20 -4.14 0.98 -13.80
C GLU A 20 -3.13 -0.18 -13.90
N GLY A 21 -3.07 -1.02 -12.87
CA GLY A 21 -2.19 -2.18 -12.81
C GLY A 21 -0.72 -1.86 -12.52
N ALA A 22 -0.37 -0.58 -12.38
CA ALA A 22 0.99 -0.17 -12.04
C ALA A 22 1.42 -0.77 -10.70
N GLU A 23 2.65 -1.27 -10.67
CA GLU A 23 3.20 -1.91 -9.47
C GLU A 23 3.61 -0.88 -8.43
N VAL A 24 3.31 -1.19 -7.18
CA VAL A 24 3.71 -0.42 -6.02
C VAL A 24 4.97 -1.05 -5.46
N SER A 25 6.09 -0.34 -5.58
CA SER A 25 7.36 -0.69 -4.98
C SER A 25 7.51 -0.01 -3.62
N VAL A 26 8.60 -0.30 -2.92
CA VAL A 26 8.94 0.36 -1.66
C VAL A 26 10.31 1.01 -1.76
N GLU A 27 10.45 2.25 -1.28
CA GLU A 27 11.76 2.90 -1.11
C GLU A 27 11.86 3.48 0.31
N PRO A 28 13.07 3.84 0.79
CA PRO A 28 13.22 4.54 2.06
C PRO A 28 12.39 5.82 2.09
N CYS A 29 11.63 6.02 3.17
CA CYS A 29 10.70 7.14 3.29
C CYS A 29 11.37 8.52 3.13
N LEU A 30 12.63 8.67 3.56
CA LEU A 30 13.38 9.93 3.38
C LEU A 30 13.61 10.26 1.91
N ALA A 31 13.90 9.26 1.08
CA ALA A 31 14.11 9.45 -0.36
C ALA A 31 12.79 9.79 -1.07
N ALA A 32 11.69 9.16 -0.65
CA ALA A 32 10.36 9.44 -1.15
C ALA A 32 9.92 10.89 -0.88
N VAL A 33 10.01 11.32 0.38
CA VAL A 33 9.66 12.69 0.80
C VAL A 33 10.58 13.72 0.15
N ALA A 34 11.88 13.43 0.03
CA ALA A 34 12.83 14.35 -0.59
C ALA A 34 12.56 14.57 -2.10
N ALA A 35 11.99 13.58 -2.78
CA ALA A 35 11.56 13.73 -4.16
C ALA A 35 10.30 14.61 -4.30
N GLY A 36 9.44 14.65 -3.28
CA GLY A 36 8.36 15.62 -3.16
C GLY A 36 7.30 15.56 -4.27
N ASP A 37 7.19 14.43 -4.97
CA ASP A 37 6.24 14.21 -6.06
C ASP A 37 4.89 13.62 -5.59
N GLY A 38 4.77 13.32 -4.29
CA GLY A 38 3.54 12.87 -3.66
C GLY A 38 3.17 11.41 -3.94
N ARG A 39 4.08 10.62 -4.53
CA ARG A 39 3.86 9.19 -4.81
C ARG A 39 3.81 8.33 -3.52
N GLU A 40 4.25 8.90 -2.41
CA GLU A 40 4.21 8.39 -1.05
C GLU A 40 2.97 8.83 -0.25
N LEU A 41 2.14 9.71 -0.82
CA LEU A 41 0.94 10.22 -0.14
C LEU A 41 -0.24 9.28 -0.35
N TRP A 42 -0.61 8.59 0.74
CA TRP A 42 -1.72 7.65 0.77
C TRP A 42 -2.74 8.06 1.83
N GLN A 43 -4.01 7.80 1.55
CA GLN A 43 -5.12 8.03 2.47
C GLN A 43 -5.94 6.76 2.66
N SER A 44 -6.36 6.50 3.89
CA SER A 44 -7.33 5.46 4.18
C SER A 44 -8.75 5.96 3.90
N LEU A 45 -9.52 5.15 3.19
CA LEU A 45 -10.92 5.41 2.90
C LEU A 45 -11.83 4.70 3.92
N PRO A 46 -13.04 5.22 4.20
CA PRO A 46 -13.97 4.62 5.18
C PRO A 46 -14.39 3.18 4.86
N ASN A 47 -14.29 2.78 3.60
CA ASN A 47 -14.59 1.42 3.14
C ASN A 47 -13.42 0.43 3.32
N GLY A 48 -12.32 0.86 3.96
CA GLY A 48 -11.13 0.04 4.19
C GLY A 48 -10.16 -0.01 3.01
N GLN A 49 -10.43 0.69 1.92
CA GLN A 49 -9.45 0.86 0.85
C GLN A 49 -8.38 1.89 1.22
N ILE A 50 -7.23 1.82 0.57
CA ILE A 50 -6.16 2.82 0.68
C ILE A 50 -5.94 3.40 -0.70
N SER A 51 -6.07 4.72 -0.85
CA SER A 51 -5.92 5.39 -2.14
C SER A 51 -4.70 6.31 -2.17
N ASN A 52 -4.04 6.41 -3.31
CA ASN A 52 -3.03 7.44 -3.54
C ASN A 52 -3.74 8.81 -3.63
N VAL A 53 -3.21 9.81 -2.93
CA VAL A 53 -3.83 11.15 -2.87
C VAL A 53 -3.75 11.85 -4.22
N MET A 54 -2.67 11.65 -4.97
CA MET A 54 -2.41 12.31 -6.25
C MET A 54 -3.13 11.62 -7.41
N GLY A 55 -2.90 10.32 -7.59
CA GLY A 55 -3.42 9.59 -8.75
C GLY A 55 -4.80 8.96 -8.58
N LYS A 56 -5.41 9.07 -7.39
CA LYS A 56 -6.79 8.61 -7.10
C LYS A 56 -7.03 7.12 -7.37
N LYS A 57 -5.97 6.31 -7.38
CA LYS A 57 -6.01 4.85 -7.48
C LYS A 57 -5.87 4.21 -6.11
N CYS A 58 -6.48 3.04 -5.95
CA CYS A 58 -6.45 2.26 -4.72
C CYS A 58 -5.41 1.14 -4.79
N LEU A 59 -4.83 0.81 -3.64
CA LEU A 59 -3.99 -0.37 -3.48
C LEU A 59 -4.83 -1.63 -3.57
N ALA A 60 -4.41 -2.55 -4.42
CA ALA A 60 -4.97 -3.88 -4.53
C ALA A 60 -3.88 -4.96 -4.57
N LEU A 61 -4.20 -6.16 -4.11
CA LEU A 61 -3.36 -7.33 -4.37
C LEU A 61 -3.62 -7.84 -5.78
N ARG A 62 -2.55 -7.99 -6.55
CA ARG A 62 -2.60 -8.68 -7.84
C ARG A 62 -3.05 -10.13 -7.60
N ASP A 63 -4.10 -10.53 -8.32
CA ASP A 63 -4.67 -11.88 -8.28
C ASP A 63 -5.09 -12.37 -6.88
N ASN A 64 -5.30 -11.47 -5.91
CA ASN A 64 -5.52 -11.81 -4.50
C ASN A 64 -4.42 -12.69 -3.87
N ALA A 65 -3.23 -12.68 -4.45
CA ALA A 65 -2.13 -13.54 -4.04
C ALA A 65 -1.14 -12.79 -3.14
N VAL A 66 -0.81 -13.42 -2.01
CA VAL A 66 0.25 -13.01 -1.07
C VAL A 66 1.45 -13.96 -1.10
N SER A 67 1.39 -15.02 -1.92
CA SER A 67 2.50 -15.96 -2.12
C SER A 67 3.70 -15.26 -2.78
N ASP A 68 4.91 -15.74 -2.47
CA ASP A 68 6.17 -15.24 -3.04
C ASP A 68 6.40 -13.72 -2.86
N GLY A 69 5.83 -13.15 -1.78
CA GLY A 69 5.94 -11.73 -1.45
C GLY A 69 4.78 -10.87 -1.94
N GLY A 70 3.87 -11.42 -2.77
CA GLY A 70 2.70 -10.73 -3.30
C GLY A 70 3.03 -9.49 -4.15
N SER A 71 2.22 -9.17 -5.15
CA SER A 71 2.35 -7.91 -5.86
C SER A 71 1.23 -6.97 -5.48
N VAL A 72 1.59 -5.76 -5.04
CA VAL A 72 0.63 -4.69 -4.80
C VAL A 72 0.56 -3.81 -6.04
N VAL A 73 -0.66 -3.52 -6.49
CA VAL A 73 -0.92 -2.71 -7.68
C VAL A 73 -1.87 -1.58 -7.41
N LEU A 74 -1.83 -0.61 -8.31
CA LEU A 74 -2.90 0.37 -8.44
C LEU A 74 -4.08 -0.22 -9.19
N MET A 75 -5.27 0.01 -8.64
CA MET A 75 -6.54 -0.32 -9.29
C MET A 75 -7.52 0.84 -9.13
N ASP A 76 -8.47 0.96 -10.04
CA ASP A 76 -9.61 1.84 -9.86
C ASP A 76 -10.37 1.47 -8.57
N CYS A 77 -10.56 2.46 -7.68
CA CYS A 77 -11.13 2.22 -6.37
C CYS A 77 -12.55 1.65 -6.45
N ASP A 78 -13.38 2.15 -7.37
CA ASP A 78 -14.76 1.71 -7.53
C ASP A 78 -14.83 0.31 -8.14
N GLN A 79 -13.99 0.02 -9.13
CA GLN A 79 -13.90 -1.33 -9.70
C GLN A 79 -13.44 -2.34 -8.65
N ALA A 80 -12.42 -1.99 -7.88
CA ALA A 80 -11.88 -2.86 -6.83
C ALA A 80 -12.90 -3.08 -5.70
N ALA A 81 -13.72 -2.08 -5.37
CA ALA A 81 -14.81 -2.24 -4.40
C ALA A 81 -15.94 -3.13 -4.96
N LYS A 82 -16.30 -2.96 -6.24
CA LYS A 82 -17.34 -3.75 -6.92
C LYS A 82 -16.94 -5.22 -7.11
N ALA A 83 -15.66 -5.51 -7.27
CA ALA A 83 -15.15 -6.88 -7.37
C ALA A 83 -15.52 -7.70 -6.13
N GLY A 84 -15.56 -7.08 -4.94
CA GLY A 84 -16.03 -7.72 -3.71
C GLY A 84 -15.18 -8.92 -3.25
N ASP A 85 -13.99 -9.09 -3.83
CA ASP A 85 -13.09 -10.22 -3.61
C ASP A 85 -12.11 -9.99 -2.46
N GLY A 86 -12.16 -8.80 -1.83
CA GLY A 86 -11.28 -8.40 -0.74
C GLY A 86 -9.91 -7.92 -1.20
N SER A 87 -9.60 -7.89 -2.51
CA SER A 87 -8.29 -7.53 -3.08
C SER A 87 -7.80 -6.13 -2.72
N SER A 88 -8.71 -5.20 -2.44
CA SER A 88 -8.41 -3.80 -2.13
C SER A 88 -8.71 -3.36 -0.69
N ILE A 89 -9.12 -4.29 0.18
CA ILE A 89 -9.42 -3.99 1.60
C ILE A 89 -8.17 -4.19 2.48
N TRP A 90 -7.83 -3.21 3.30
CA TRP A 90 -6.63 -3.21 4.14
C TRP A 90 -7.00 -2.92 5.59
N GLU A 91 -6.35 -3.62 6.52
CA GLU A 91 -6.49 -3.34 7.95
C GLU A 91 -5.43 -2.33 8.36
N THR A 92 -5.83 -1.09 8.67
CA THR A 92 -4.92 -0.10 9.24
C THR A 92 -4.77 -0.35 10.74
N GLN A 93 -3.55 -0.63 11.17
CA GLN A 93 -3.20 -0.66 12.58
C GLN A 93 -2.93 0.79 13.01
N GLY A 94 -3.36 1.18 14.21
CA GLY A 94 -3.34 2.56 14.73
C GLY A 94 -1.95 3.23 14.82
N SER A 95 -0.92 2.60 14.29
CA SER A 95 0.45 3.10 14.09
C SER A 95 0.74 3.49 12.64
N GLY A 96 -0.27 3.69 11.78
CA GLY A 96 -0.10 4.04 10.37
C GLY A 96 0.58 2.95 9.53
N VAL A 97 0.47 1.71 10.02
CA VAL A 97 0.82 0.49 9.31
C VAL A 97 -0.46 -0.07 8.71
N ALA A 98 -0.47 -0.46 7.44
CA ALA A 98 -1.55 -1.29 6.92
C ALA A 98 -1.08 -2.71 6.69
N THR A 99 -1.92 -3.65 7.10
CA THR A 99 -1.68 -5.07 6.97
C THR A 99 -2.73 -5.70 6.09
N LYS A 100 -2.29 -6.69 5.31
CA LYS A 100 -3.18 -7.54 4.55
C LYS A 100 -2.86 -9.00 4.76
N LYS A 101 -3.90 -9.72 5.15
CA LYS A 101 -3.91 -11.18 5.23
C LYS A 101 -4.53 -11.70 3.95
N GLY A 102 -3.74 -12.38 3.12
CA GLY A 102 -4.24 -13.00 1.89
C GLY A 102 -4.73 -14.43 2.12
N SER A 103 -5.44 -14.96 1.13
CA SER A 103 -6.15 -16.24 1.19
C SER A 103 -5.28 -17.48 0.95
N VAL A 104 -3.98 -17.35 0.66
CA VAL A 104 -3.13 -18.49 0.31
C VAL A 104 -1.94 -18.61 1.27
N ALA A 105 -1.91 -19.76 1.94
CA ALA A 105 -1.10 -20.18 3.09
C ALA A 105 -1.37 -19.43 4.41
N LYS A 106 -1.78 -20.19 5.45
CA LYS A 106 -1.81 -19.72 6.84
C LYS A 106 -0.44 -19.13 7.20
N GLY A 107 -0.33 -17.80 7.27
CA GLY A 107 0.86 -17.10 7.78
C GLY A 107 1.51 -16.07 6.85
N SER A 108 1.02 -15.87 5.63
CA SER A 108 1.53 -14.82 4.72
C SER A 108 0.81 -13.49 4.98
N GLU A 109 1.51 -12.54 5.59
CA GLU A 109 0.99 -11.19 5.89
C GLU A 109 1.85 -10.14 5.19
N LEU A 110 1.23 -9.25 4.41
CA LEU A 110 1.91 -8.08 3.87
C LEU A 110 1.71 -6.92 4.82
N THR A 111 2.82 -6.31 5.24
CA THR A 111 2.85 -5.18 6.19
C THR A 111 3.59 -4.01 5.56
N PHE A 112 2.92 -2.86 5.44
CA PHE A 112 3.52 -1.63 4.93
C PHE A 112 3.30 -0.48 5.90
N SER A 113 4.28 0.44 6.00
CA SER A 113 4.16 1.67 6.79
C SER A 113 3.84 2.84 5.88
N PHE A 114 2.76 3.56 6.17
CA PHE A 114 2.34 4.76 5.46
C PHE A 114 2.80 6.04 6.16
N LEU A 115 3.43 5.92 7.33
CA LEU A 115 4.03 7.06 8.03
C LEU A 115 5.42 7.33 7.45
N CYS A 116 5.47 8.13 6.38
CA CYS A 116 6.66 8.91 6.03
C CYS A 116 6.74 10.12 6.97
N GLN A 117 6.85 9.90 8.28
CA GLN A 117 7.06 11.03 9.20
C GLN A 117 8.51 11.51 9.01
N GLY A 118 8.66 12.54 8.19
CA GLY A 118 9.86 13.37 8.16
C GLY A 118 10.06 13.95 9.56
N ASN A 119 11.25 13.71 10.11
CA ASN A 119 11.72 14.34 11.33
C ASN A 119 11.89 15.84 11.15
#